data_AF-A0A7S0Y7D7-F1
#
_entry.id   AF-A0A7S0Y7D7-F1
#
_cell.length_a   1.000
_cell.length_b   1.000
_cell.length_c   1.000
_cell.angle_alpha   90.00
_cell.angle_beta   90.00
_cell.angle_gamma   90.00
#
_symmetry.space_group_name_H-M   'P 1'
#
loop_
_entity.id
_entity.type
_entity.pdbx_description
1 polymer ?
#
loop_
_entity_poly.entity_id
_entity_poly.type
_entity_poly.pdbx_seq_one_letter_code
_entity_poly.pdbx_strand_id
1 'polypeptide(L)'
;HNHDIPMLVVVQNAMHPTHVKGVQALASCVRKIMPHLYESRAMYQEMNLDEDNGSGGNCPTHLAPLVGLFLPEIIAEMEATLKVAYAGTQGWQDGVAHDQANIYLPRSKKMYPPEEVGVRASEHLTYSDFPRLTEHHDGDTVYTMNFAFVPPTSYEGGEFFILSTDLDSDDAYRAQ
;
A
#
# COMPACT_ATOMS: atom_id res chain seq x y z
N HIS A 1 7.28 22.65 -10.36
CA HIS A 1 7.47 21.99 -9.05
C HIS A 1 6.39 20.92 -8.93
N ASN A 2 6.77 19.64 -9.12
CA ASN A 2 5.86 18.49 -9.18
C ASN A 2 5.71 17.77 -7.81
N HIS A 3 6.00 18.46 -6.71
CA HIS A 3 6.14 17.83 -5.39
C HIS A 3 4.81 17.36 -4.76
N ASP A 4 3.66 17.64 -5.39
CA ASP A 4 2.32 17.29 -4.89
C ASP A 4 1.56 16.35 -5.82
N ILE A 5 2.21 15.79 -6.84
CA ILE A 5 1.59 14.83 -7.74
C ILE A 5 1.86 13.42 -7.20
N PRO A 6 0.81 12.64 -6.88
CA PRO A 6 1.01 11.25 -6.50
C PRO A 6 1.77 10.48 -7.57
N MET A 7 2.80 9.74 -7.16
CA MET A 7 3.63 8.95 -8.08
C MET A 7 3.11 7.52 -8.14
N LEU A 8 2.62 7.10 -9.31
CA LEU A 8 2.30 5.70 -9.59
C LEU A 8 3.44 5.06 -10.39
N VAL A 9 4.07 4.03 -9.82
CA VAL A 9 5.08 3.22 -10.51
C VAL A 9 4.51 1.82 -10.71
N VAL A 10 4.43 1.39 -11.97
CA VAL A 10 3.94 0.05 -12.33
C VAL A 10 5.10 -0.85 -12.71
N VAL A 11 5.35 -1.88 -11.90
CA VAL A 11 6.37 -2.88 -12.17
C VAL A 11 5.70 -4.17 -12.66
N GLN A 12 6.00 -4.57 -13.89
CA GLN A 12 5.52 -5.84 -14.44
C GLN A 12 6.37 -7.00 -13.92
N ASN A 13 5.73 -8.16 -13.71
CA ASN A 13 6.40 -9.36 -13.16
C ASN A 13 7.09 -9.10 -11.80
N ALA A 14 6.47 -8.25 -10.99
CA ALA A 14 6.97 -7.80 -9.68
C ALA A 14 7.09 -8.89 -8.61
N MET A 15 6.47 -10.06 -8.83
CA MET A 15 6.52 -11.19 -7.89
C MET A 15 6.46 -12.51 -8.65
N HIS A 16 7.31 -13.46 -8.27
CA HIS A 16 7.33 -14.79 -8.87
C HIS A 16 6.01 -15.55 -8.58
N PRO A 17 5.42 -16.30 -9.54
CA PRO A 17 4.15 -17.00 -9.31
C PRO A 17 4.14 -17.97 -8.13
N THR A 18 5.28 -18.58 -7.81
CA THR A 18 5.41 -19.45 -6.62
C THR A 18 5.26 -18.65 -5.32
N HIS A 19 5.79 -17.43 -5.26
CA HIS A 19 5.68 -16.57 -4.10
C HIS A 19 4.25 -16.08 -3.91
N VAL A 20 3.57 -15.70 -5.01
CA VAL A 20 2.13 -15.40 -5.01
C VAL A 20 1.32 -16.54 -4.36
N LYS A 21 1.56 -17.79 -4.78
CA LYS A 21 0.91 -18.97 -4.18
C LYS A 21 1.26 -19.13 -2.70
N GLY A 22 2.48 -18.81 -2.30
CA GLY A 22 2.92 -18.81 -0.90
C GLY A 22 2.12 -17.83 -0.05
N VAL A 23 1.96 -16.58 -0.51
CA VAL A 23 1.14 -15.56 0.18
C VAL A 23 -0.31 -16.02 0.30
N GLN A 24 -0.89 -16.51 -0.80
CA GLN A 24 -2.27 -17.02 -0.82
C GLN A 24 -2.46 -18.18 0.16
N ALA A 25 -1.53 -19.14 0.19
CA ALA A 25 -1.58 -20.26 1.11
C ALA A 25 -1.46 -19.80 2.58
N LEU A 26 -0.57 -18.86 2.87
CA LEU A 26 -0.45 -18.27 4.20
C LEU A 26 -1.75 -17.57 4.60
N ALA A 27 -2.34 -16.75 3.73
CA ALA A 27 -3.61 -16.07 3.99
C ALA A 27 -4.75 -17.07 4.27
N SER A 28 -4.86 -18.15 3.48
CA SER A 28 -5.82 -19.22 3.74
C SER A 28 -5.61 -19.90 5.09
N CYS A 29 -4.35 -20.16 5.49
CA CYS A 29 -4.03 -20.72 6.80
C CYS A 29 -4.39 -19.76 7.93
N VAL A 30 -4.06 -18.47 7.80
CA VAL A 30 -4.39 -17.43 8.79
C VAL A 30 -5.89 -17.33 8.99
N ARG A 31 -6.68 -17.23 7.90
CA ARG A 31 -8.15 -17.19 7.98
C ARG A 31 -8.74 -18.39 8.72
N LYS A 32 -8.13 -19.58 8.56
CA LYS A 32 -8.59 -20.81 9.20
C LYS A 32 -8.19 -20.93 10.67
N ILE A 33 -6.96 -20.56 11.00
CA ILE A 33 -6.35 -20.86 12.31
C ILE A 33 -6.40 -19.66 13.25
N MET A 34 -6.31 -18.45 12.69
CA MET A 34 -6.32 -17.17 13.40
C MET A 34 -7.38 -16.24 12.78
N PRO A 35 -8.68 -16.60 12.87
CA PRO A 35 -9.74 -15.87 12.20
C PRO A 35 -9.89 -14.42 12.66
N HIS A 36 -9.37 -14.06 13.84
CA HIS A 36 -9.34 -12.68 14.33
C HIS A 36 -8.38 -11.76 13.54
N LEU A 37 -7.52 -12.31 12.67
CA LEU A 37 -6.68 -11.55 11.74
C LEU A 37 -7.33 -11.41 10.35
N TYR A 38 -8.55 -11.94 10.18
CA TYR A 38 -9.37 -11.71 9.01
C TYR A 38 -10.51 -10.78 9.38
N GLU A 39 -10.68 -9.73 8.59
CA GLU A 39 -11.75 -8.77 8.80
C GLU A 39 -12.59 -8.68 7.52
N SER A 40 -13.89 -8.45 7.70
CA SER A 40 -14.76 -7.95 6.64
C SER A 40 -15.19 -6.56 7.08
N ARG A 41 -14.53 -5.56 6.52
CA ARG A 41 -14.54 -4.20 7.05
C ARG A 41 -15.31 -3.31 6.10
N ALA A 42 -16.50 -2.90 6.53
CA ALA A 42 -17.26 -1.89 5.82
C ALA A 42 -16.79 -0.49 6.25
N MET A 43 -16.38 0.35 5.30
CA MET A 43 -15.71 1.62 5.64
C MET A 43 -16.63 2.63 6.32
N TYR A 44 -17.97 2.53 6.17
CA TYR A 44 -18.88 3.39 6.94
C TYR A 44 -18.76 3.17 8.45
N GLN A 45 -18.48 1.93 8.88
CA GLN A 45 -18.32 1.61 10.29
C GLN A 45 -17.00 2.19 10.83
N GLU A 46 -15.93 2.11 10.06
CA GLU A 46 -14.61 2.69 10.42
C GLU A 46 -14.64 4.22 10.47
N MET A 47 -15.34 4.84 9.53
CA MET A 47 -15.43 6.30 9.43
C MET A 47 -16.57 6.89 10.27
N ASN A 48 -17.32 6.06 11.01
CA ASN A 48 -18.50 6.44 11.79
C ASN A 48 -19.50 7.28 10.98
N LEU A 49 -19.78 6.82 9.75
CA LEU A 49 -20.73 7.41 8.81
C LEU A 49 -22.06 6.64 8.85
N ASP A 50 -23.15 7.30 8.44
CA ASP A 50 -24.42 6.61 8.21
C ASP A 50 -24.25 5.47 7.20
N GLU A 51 -24.93 4.34 7.43
CA GLU A 51 -24.87 3.18 6.53
C GLU A 51 -25.41 3.57 5.15
N ASP A 52 -24.51 3.67 4.17
CA ASP A 52 -24.83 3.88 2.76
C ASP A 52 -24.31 2.67 1.96
N ASN A 53 -25.15 2.19 1.04
CA ASN A 53 -24.79 1.14 0.09
C ASN A 53 -23.53 1.49 -0.74
N GLY A 54 -23.17 2.78 -0.80
CA GLY A 54 -21.98 3.29 -1.46
C GLY A 54 -20.72 3.37 -0.61
N SER A 55 -20.75 3.12 0.70
CA SER A 55 -19.61 3.37 1.58
C SER A 55 -18.47 2.34 1.44
N GLY A 56 -18.69 1.25 0.71
CA GLY A 56 -17.62 0.33 0.34
C GLY A 56 -16.97 -0.43 1.51
N GLY A 57 -15.96 -1.24 1.19
CA GLY A 57 -15.25 -2.07 2.16
C GLY A 57 -14.17 -2.94 1.53
N ASN A 58 -13.35 -3.56 2.37
CA ASN A 58 -12.39 -4.57 1.97
C ASN A 58 -12.43 -5.76 2.93
N CYS A 59 -11.92 -6.89 2.46
CA CYS A 59 -11.77 -8.09 3.27
C CYS A 59 -10.28 -8.40 3.47
N PRO A 60 -9.58 -7.64 4.33
CA PRO A 60 -8.16 -7.84 4.56
C PRO A 60 -7.91 -9.10 5.39
N THR A 61 -6.79 -9.73 5.12
CA THR A 61 -6.19 -10.72 6.01
C THR A 61 -4.84 -10.17 6.43
N HIS A 62 -4.69 -9.83 7.69
CA HIS A 62 -3.46 -9.26 8.22
C HIS A 62 -2.39 -10.34 8.26
N LEU A 63 -1.31 -10.09 7.54
CA LEU A 63 -0.21 -11.02 7.34
C LEU A 63 1.10 -10.56 8.01
N ALA A 64 1.17 -9.34 8.53
CA ALA A 64 2.28 -8.91 9.37
C ALA A 64 2.12 -9.45 10.81
N PRO A 65 3.16 -9.99 11.46
CA PRO A 65 4.53 -10.20 10.96
C PRO A 65 4.74 -11.56 10.25
N LEU A 66 3.69 -12.35 10.06
CA LEU A 66 3.73 -13.75 9.61
C LEU A 66 4.43 -13.94 8.25
N VAL A 67 4.28 -13.02 7.29
CA VAL A 67 5.01 -13.10 6.01
C VAL A 67 6.51 -13.06 6.21
N GLY A 68 7.01 -12.18 7.09
CA GLY A 68 8.45 -12.12 7.38
C GLY A 68 8.99 -13.37 8.08
N LEU A 69 8.14 -14.06 8.87
CA LEU A 69 8.53 -15.27 9.60
C LEU A 69 8.49 -16.53 8.73
N PHE A 70 7.44 -16.68 7.91
CA PHE A 70 7.19 -17.92 7.17
C PHE A 70 7.59 -17.85 5.69
N LEU A 71 7.73 -16.65 5.14
CA LEU A 71 7.99 -16.39 3.72
C LEU A 71 9.08 -15.31 3.54
N PRO A 72 10.28 -15.47 4.13
CA PRO A 72 11.33 -14.45 4.08
C PRO A 72 11.81 -14.14 2.64
N GLU A 73 11.75 -15.10 1.72
CA GLU A 73 12.07 -14.90 0.31
C GLU A 73 11.11 -13.92 -0.37
N ILE A 74 9.87 -13.82 0.11
CA ILE A 74 8.88 -12.87 -0.40
C ILE A 74 9.22 -11.46 0.05
N ILE A 75 9.69 -11.28 1.29
CA ILE A 75 10.21 -9.97 1.74
C ILE A 75 11.41 -9.56 0.89
N ALA A 76 12.33 -10.47 0.60
CA ALA A 76 13.48 -10.18 -0.24
C ALA A 76 13.07 -9.78 -1.67
N GLU A 77 12.06 -10.43 -2.26
CA GLU A 77 11.54 -10.06 -3.58
C GLU A 77 10.79 -8.72 -3.55
N MET A 78 10.00 -8.46 -2.50
CA MET A 78 9.36 -7.16 -2.26
C MET A 78 10.39 -6.03 -2.24
N GLU A 79 11.49 -6.20 -1.48
CA GLU A 79 12.59 -5.22 -1.44
C GLU A 79 13.29 -5.07 -2.79
N ALA A 80 13.50 -6.16 -3.52
CA ALA A 80 14.13 -6.12 -4.85
C ALA A 80 13.26 -5.34 -5.86
N THR A 81 11.96 -5.62 -5.90
CA THR A 81 10.99 -4.91 -6.75
C THR A 81 10.94 -3.42 -6.41
N LEU A 82 10.95 -3.10 -5.12
CA LEU A 82 10.93 -1.73 -4.63
C LEU A 82 12.19 -0.95 -5.02
N LYS A 83 13.37 -1.60 -4.96
CA LYS A 83 14.63 -1.03 -5.46
C LYS A 83 14.58 -0.76 -6.96
N VAL A 84 13.96 -1.65 -7.75
CA VAL A 84 13.75 -1.42 -9.20
C VAL A 84 12.85 -0.21 -9.41
N ALA A 85 11.73 -0.11 -8.68
CA ALA A 85 10.81 1.03 -8.77
C ALA A 85 11.49 2.36 -8.42
N TYR A 86 12.25 2.40 -7.32
CA TYR A 86 12.99 3.57 -6.89
C TYR A 86 14.09 3.98 -7.88
N ALA A 87 14.89 3.01 -8.35
CA ALA A 87 15.94 3.26 -9.33
C ALA A 87 15.39 3.76 -10.68
N GLY A 88 14.19 3.31 -11.06
CA GLY A 88 13.51 3.70 -12.29
C GLY A 88 12.76 5.04 -12.24
N THR A 89 12.68 5.70 -11.08
CA THR A 89 11.79 6.86 -10.88
C THR A 89 12.56 8.07 -10.35
N GLN A 90 13.11 8.88 -11.25
CA GLN A 90 13.88 10.09 -10.90
C GLN A 90 13.12 11.04 -9.97
N GLY A 91 11.81 11.26 -10.21
CA GLY A 91 10.99 12.14 -9.37
C GLY A 91 10.91 11.69 -7.90
N TRP A 92 10.97 10.38 -7.65
CA TRP A 92 11.00 9.84 -6.30
C TRP A 92 12.38 10.07 -5.64
N GLN A 93 13.47 9.85 -6.39
CA GLN A 93 14.82 10.15 -5.92
C GLN A 93 14.99 11.64 -5.56
N ASP A 94 14.47 12.53 -6.41
CA ASP A 94 14.50 13.98 -6.18
C ASP A 94 13.69 14.37 -4.95
N GLY A 95 12.51 13.76 -4.75
CA GLY A 95 11.68 13.97 -3.56
C GLY A 95 12.38 13.55 -2.27
N VAL A 96 13.01 12.37 -2.27
CA VAL A 96 13.83 11.91 -1.13
C VAL A 96 14.98 12.89 -0.87
N ALA A 97 15.74 13.28 -1.88
CA ALA A 97 16.86 14.20 -1.71
C ALA A 97 16.42 15.56 -1.14
N HIS A 98 15.29 16.09 -1.62
CA HIS A 98 14.71 17.34 -1.15
C HIS A 98 14.29 17.27 0.32
N ASP A 99 13.49 16.26 0.70
CA ASP A 99 12.99 16.10 2.07
C ASP A 99 14.12 15.84 3.07
N GLN A 100 15.12 15.04 2.67
CA GLN A 100 16.26 14.72 3.52
C GLN A 100 17.13 15.97 3.75
N ALA A 101 17.29 16.84 2.76
CA ALA A 101 18.01 18.11 2.89
C ALA A 101 17.27 19.15 3.76
N ASN A 102 15.94 19.06 3.87
CA ASN A 102 15.15 20.00 4.67
C ASN A 102 15.28 19.68 6.19
N ILE A 103 16.03 20.49 6.92
CA ILE A 103 16.24 20.32 8.37
C ILE A 103 15.00 20.67 9.22
N TYR A 104 14.04 21.41 8.66
CA TYR A 104 12.83 21.85 9.34
C TYR A 104 11.67 20.87 9.15
N LEU A 105 11.74 20.01 8.13
CA LEU A 105 10.72 18.98 7.89
C LEU A 105 10.82 17.88 8.96
N PRO A 106 9.75 17.61 9.74
CA PRO A 106 9.76 16.57 10.75
C PRO A 106 10.09 15.20 10.15
N ARG A 107 10.82 14.36 10.92
CA ARG A 107 11.25 13.02 10.48
C ARG A 107 10.08 12.17 9.93
N SER A 108 8.91 12.26 10.55
CA SER A 108 7.70 11.52 10.17
C SER A 108 7.05 12.00 8.87
N LYS A 109 7.47 13.14 8.34
CA LYS A 109 6.95 13.75 7.10
C LYS A 109 7.93 13.67 5.93
N LYS A 110 9.12 13.09 6.13
CA LYS A 110 10.13 12.93 5.09
C LYS A 110 9.87 11.68 4.25
N MET A 111 10.14 11.76 2.96
CA MET A 111 10.37 10.59 2.11
C MET A 111 11.71 9.93 2.41
N TYR A 112 11.77 8.60 2.29
CA TYR A 112 12.97 7.79 2.51
C TYR A 112 13.25 6.87 1.33
N PRO A 113 14.52 6.53 1.06
CA PRO A 113 14.85 5.49 0.10
C PRO A 113 14.44 4.11 0.63
N PRO A 114 14.25 3.11 -0.25
CA PRO A 114 13.78 1.77 0.13
C PRO A 114 14.56 1.09 1.26
N GLU A 115 15.88 1.22 1.26
CA GLU A 115 16.79 0.61 2.22
C GLU A 115 16.70 1.17 3.64
N GLU A 116 16.04 2.32 3.84
CA GLU A 116 15.93 2.98 5.15
C GLU A 116 14.61 2.69 5.87
N VAL A 117 13.72 1.91 5.26
CA VAL A 117 12.41 1.59 5.83
C VAL A 117 12.14 0.09 5.82
N GLY A 118 11.12 -0.32 6.57
CA GLY A 118 10.69 -1.71 6.64
C GLY A 118 9.18 -1.85 6.44
N VAL A 119 8.73 -3.10 6.46
CA VAL A 119 7.30 -3.42 6.33
C VAL A 119 6.59 -3.12 7.65
N ARG A 120 5.75 -2.09 7.66
CA ARG A 120 4.87 -1.77 8.80
C ARG A 120 3.67 -2.70 8.86
N ALA A 121 2.99 -2.87 7.72
CA ALA A 121 1.78 -3.66 7.58
C ALA A 121 1.84 -4.47 6.28
N SER A 122 1.18 -5.63 6.27
CA SER A 122 1.06 -6.49 5.10
C SER A 122 -0.29 -7.17 5.15
N GLU A 123 -1.02 -7.11 4.05
CA GLU A 123 -2.40 -7.59 3.98
C GLU A 123 -2.62 -8.35 2.67
N HIS A 124 -3.33 -9.47 2.76
CA HIS A 124 -3.88 -10.14 1.59
C HIS A 124 -5.35 -9.73 1.42
N LEU A 125 -5.58 -8.90 0.40
CA LEU A 125 -6.88 -8.30 0.12
C LEU A 125 -7.70 -9.17 -0.84
N THR A 126 -8.99 -9.32 -0.53
CA THR A 126 -9.97 -9.88 -1.46
C THR A 126 -11.12 -8.90 -1.65
N TYR A 127 -11.49 -8.66 -2.91
CA TYR A 127 -12.54 -7.74 -3.32
C TYR A 127 -13.68 -8.55 -3.93
N SER A 128 -14.64 -8.99 -3.10
CA SER A 128 -15.81 -9.75 -3.52
C SER A 128 -17.09 -9.32 -2.80
N ASP A 129 -16.96 -8.82 -1.57
CA ASP A 129 -18.09 -8.66 -0.66
C ASP A 129 -18.63 -7.21 -0.66
N PHE A 130 -17.88 -6.27 -1.26
CA PHE A 130 -18.22 -4.87 -1.33
C PHE A 130 -18.13 -4.35 -2.78
N PRO A 131 -19.01 -3.42 -3.19
CA PRO A 131 -19.05 -2.93 -4.58
C PRO A 131 -17.88 -2.00 -4.93
N ARG A 132 -17.27 -1.34 -3.93
CA ARG A 132 -16.09 -0.47 -4.07
C ARG A 132 -15.38 -0.30 -2.73
N LEU A 133 -14.21 0.31 -2.73
CA LEU A 133 -13.54 0.84 -1.54
C LEU A 133 -13.72 2.36 -1.51
N THR A 134 -13.96 2.95 -0.33
CA THR A 134 -14.04 4.40 -0.17
C THR A 134 -12.65 5.04 -0.31
N GLU A 135 -12.62 6.28 -0.79
CA GLU A 135 -11.41 7.10 -0.85
C GLU A 135 -10.76 7.24 0.54
N HIS A 136 -9.46 7.00 0.62
CA HIS A 136 -8.70 7.09 1.87
C HIS A 136 -7.21 7.27 1.58
N HIS A 137 -6.47 7.66 2.63
CA HIS A 137 -5.01 7.69 2.63
C HIS A 137 -4.48 6.56 3.52
N ASP A 138 -3.41 5.91 3.06
CA ASP A 138 -2.65 5.00 3.90
C ASP A 138 -1.88 5.81 4.94
N GLY A 139 -2.43 5.92 6.15
CA GLY A 139 -1.80 6.66 7.25
C GLY A 139 -0.43 6.08 7.63
N ASP A 140 0.47 6.93 8.14
CA ASP A 140 1.78 6.58 8.72
C ASP A 140 2.67 5.67 7.86
N THR A 141 2.63 5.81 6.54
CA THR A 141 3.43 5.02 5.59
C THR A 141 4.11 5.94 4.57
N VAL A 142 5.38 5.68 4.26
CA VAL A 142 6.17 6.49 3.32
C VAL A 142 5.74 6.23 1.87
N TYR A 143 5.38 4.98 1.56
CA TYR A 143 4.81 4.56 0.28
C TYR A 143 4.14 3.19 0.45
N THR A 144 3.14 2.92 -0.39
CA THR A 144 2.41 1.66 -0.42
C THR A 144 2.78 0.85 -1.65
N MET A 145 2.95 -0.47 -1.46
CA MET A 145 3.16 -1.40 -2.56
C MET A 145 1.97 -2.37 -2.65
N ASN A 146 1.36 -2.43 -3.83
CA ASN A 146 0.24 -3.33 -4.12
C ASN A 146 0.65 -4.35 -5.20
N PHE A 147 0.39 -5.63 -4.95
CA PHE A 147 0.62 -6.70 -5.92
C PHE A 147 -0.70 -7.26 -6.41
N ALA A 148 -0.95 -7.12 -7.71
CA ALA A 148 -2.07 -7.79 -8.37
C ALA A 148 -1.72 -9.28 -8.60
N PHE A 149 -2.38 -10.17 -7.86
CA PHE A 149 -2.16 -11.63 -7.95
C PHE A 149 -2.98 -12.32 -9.05
N VAL A 150 -3.95 -11.62 -9.63
CA VAL A 150 -4.78 -12.09 -10.75
C VAL A 150 -4.71 -11.07 -11.88
N PRO A 151 -4.72 -11.52 -13.15
CA PRO A 151 -4.70 -10.59 -14.26
C PRO A 151 -6.03 -9.83 -14.35
N PRO A 152 -6.04 -8.61 -14.91
CA PRO A 152 -7.25 -7.79 -15.04
C PRO A 152 -8.33 -8.46 -15.91
N THR A 153 -7.97 -9.41 -16.76
CA THR A 153 -8.92 -10.19 -17.57
C THR A 153 -9.68 -11.25 -16.76
N SER A 154 -9.34 -11.45 -15.49
CA SER A 154 -9.96 -12.46 -14.61
C SER A 154 -11.07 -11.88 -13.72
N TYR A 155 -11.37 -10.58 -13.81
CA TYR A 155 -12.43 -9.93 -13.06
C TYR A 155 -13.07 -8.79 -13.86
N GLU A 156 -14.27 -8.37 -13.44
CA GLU A 156 -14.96 -7.17 -13.95
C GLU A 156 -14.94 -6.10 -12.83
N GLY A 157 -14.63 -4.85 -13.17
CA GLY A 157 -14.39 -3.78 -12.20
C GLY A 157 -12.97 -3.82 -11.62
N GLY A 158 -12.81 -3.49 -10.33
CA GLY A 158 -11.54 -3.60 -9.61
C GLY A 158 -10.48 -2.57 -10.04
N GLU A 159 -10.91 -1.42 -10.55
CA GLU A 159 -10.03 -0.34 -10.96
C GLU A 159 -9.39 0.37 -9.76
N PHE A 160 -8.10 0.68 -9.89
CA PHE A 160 -7.35 1.44 -8.91
C PHE A 160 -7.15 2.87 -9.42
N PHE A 161 -7.53 3.85 -8.61
CA PHE A 161 -7.40 5.26 -8.91
C PHE A 161 -6.54 5.93 -7.86
N ILE A 162 -5.66 6.83 -8.29
CA ILE A 162 -5.00 7.78 -7.41
C ILE A 162 -5.58 9.16 -7.70
N LEU A 163 -6.10 9.80 -6.67
CA LEU A 163 -6.66 11.15 -6.76
C LEU A 163 -5.56 12.14 -6.40
N SER A 164 -5.29 13.10 -7.29
CA SER A 164 -4.19 14.06 -7.13
C SER A 164 -4.58 15.30 -6.33
N THR A 165 -5.64 15.23 -5.53
CA THR A 165 -6.32 16.40 -4.96
C THR A 165 -6.36 16.34 -3.46
N ASP A 166 -5.20 16.37 -2.82
CA ASP A 166 -5.12 16.98 -1.50
C ASP A 166 -4.74 18.46 -1.68
N LEU A 167 -5.74 19.31 -1.52
CA LEU A 167 -5.56 20.73 -1.22
C LEU A 167 -5.38 20.96 0.29
N ASP A 168 -4.96 19.93 1.04
CA ASP A 168 -4.53 20.08 2.44
C ASP A 168 -3.18 20.76 2.47
N SER A 169 -3.22 22.06 2.19
CA SER A 169 -2.12 23.02 2.27
C SER A 169 -1.74 23.32 3.72
N ASP A 170 -1.54 22.28 4.53
CA ASP A 170 -0.94 22.38 5.86
C ASP A 170 0.60 22.32 5.79
N ASP A 171 1.18 22.51 4.60
CA ASP A 171 2.62 22.62 4.44
C ASP A 171 3.11 24.04 4.77
N ALA A 172 2.94 24.40 6.06
CA ALA A 172 3.47 25.63 6.65
C ALA A 172 5.01 25.74 6.58
N TYR A 173 5.69 24.68 6.12
CA TYR A 173 7.14 24.57 6.04
C TYR A 173 7.71 24.79 4.63
N ARG A 174 6.87 24.94 3.61
CA ARG A 174 7.31 25.25 2.23
C ARG A 174 7.46 26.74 1.93
N ALA A 175 7.05 27.60 2.86
CA ALA A 175 7.07 29.06 2.69
C ALA A 175 8.26 29.78 3.36
N GLN A 176 9.28 29.04 3.83
CA GLN A 176 10.51 29.57 4.42
C GLN A 176 11.74 29.07 3.67
#